data_AF-A0A7W1KRP9-F1
#
_entry.id   AF-A0A7W1KRP9-F1
#
_cell.length_a   1.000
_cell.length_b   1.000
_cell.length_c   1.000
_cell.angle_alpha   90.00
_cell.angle_beta   90.00
_cell.angle_gamma   90.00
#
_symmetry.space_group_name_H-M   'P 1'
#
loop_
_entity.id
_entity.type
_entity.pdbx_description
1 polymer ?
#
loop_
_entity_poly.entity_id
_entity_poly.type
_entity_poly.pdbx_seq_one_letter_code
_entity_poly.pdbx_strand_id
1 'polypeptide(L)' 'MANQNDPWFLHQYGSCDIHLATGCGPWEVPGPTYQMSAVLASRGIAHHLDDWGPKGGHEWPYWHHQMWEYVGAHF' A
#
# COMPACT_ATOMS: atom_id res chain seq x y z
N MET A 1 -5.27 -5.53 -20.28
CA MET A 1 -3.89 -5.49 -19.77
C MET A 1 -3.36 -6.91 -19.83
N ALA A 2 -2.18 -7.13 -20.41
CA ALA A 2 -1.57 -8.45 -20.44
C ALA A 2 -1.18 -8.88 -19.01
N ASN A 3 -0.75 -10.14 -18.83
CA ASN A 3 -0.03 -10.68 -17.65
C ASN A 3 -0.59 -10.50 -16.22
N GLN A 4 -1.80 -9.95 -16.00
CA GLN A 4 -2.35 -9.76 -14.64
C GLN A 4 -2.66 -11.05 -13.86
N ASN A 5 -2.83 -12.17 -14.55
CA ASN A 5 -3.12 -13.49 -13.96
C ASN A 5 -1.98 -14.50 -14.23
N ASP A 6 -0.82 -14.01 -14.65
CA ASP A 6 0.33 -14.87 -14.88
C ASP A 6 0.83 -15.42 -13.52
N PRO A 7 0.89 -16.76 -13.35
CA PRO A 7 1.30 -17.38 -12.09
C PRO A 7 2.69 -16.94 -11.61
N TRP A 8 3.60 -16.63 -12.53
CA TRP A 8 4.94 -16.19 -12.17
C TRP A 8 4.89 -14.87 -11.41
N PHE A 9 4.14 -13.88 -11.91
CA PHE A 9 3.98 -12.59 -11.24
C PHE A 9 3.22 -12.71 -9.92
N LEU A 10 2.14 -13.48 -9.88
CA LEU A 10 1.35 -13.69 -8.65
C LEU A 10 2.19 -14.32 -7.53
N HIS A 11 3.06 -15.28 -7.88
CA HIS A 11 3.99 -15.86 -6.92
C HIS A 11 4.98 -14.83 -6.36
N GLN A 12 5.54 -13.96 -7.22
CA GLN A 12 6.45 -12.90 -6.76
C GLN A 12 5.75 -11.96 -5.78
N TYR A 13 4.55 -11.48 -6.12
CA TYR A 13 3.78 -10.62 -5.20
C TYR A 13 3.43 -11.31 -3.88
N GLY A 14 3.06 -12.59 -3.92
CA GLY A 14 2.77 -13.37 -2.72
C GLY A 14 3.98 -13.62 -1.81
N SER A 15 5.20 -13.38 -2.30
CA SER A 15 6.44 -13.51 -1.51
C SER A 15 6.89 -12.20 -0.84
N CYS A 16 6.25 -11.07 -1.19
CA CYS A 16 6.59 -9.76 -0.65
C CYS A 16 5.83 -9.45 0.64
N ASP A 17 6.42 -8.61 1.48
CA ASP A 17 5.69 -7.84 2.49
C ASP A 17 5.22 -6.53 1.86
N ILE A 18 3.92 -6.43 1.58
CA ILE A 18 3.34 -5.32 0.80
C ILE A 18 2.54 -4.43 1.73
N HIS A 19 2.97 -3.17 1.87
CA HIS A 19 2.24 -2.13 2.58
C HIS A 19 1.65 -1.10 1.61
N LEU A 20 0.34 -0.94 1.65
CA LEU A 20 -0.38 0.13 0.96
C LEU A 20 -0.73 1.21 1.99
N ALA A 21 -0.01 2.33 1.96
CA ALA A 21 -0.25 3.45 2.86
C ALA A 21 -1.14 4.52 2.19
N THR A 22 -2.15 5.03 2.91
CA THR A 22 -2.99 6.15 2.46
C THR A 22 -3.60 6.90 3.65
N GLY A 23 -4.51 7.83 3.42
CA GLY A 23 -5.25 8.52 4.48
C GLY A 23 -6.31 9.49 3.97
N CYS A 24 -6.85 10.27 4.90
CA CYS A 24 -7.78 11.38 4.64
C CYS A 24 -7.17 12.75 4.97
N GLY A 25 -5.83 12.84 4.95
CA GLY A 25 -5.10 14.07 5.14
C GLY A 25 -5.20 15.02 3.93
N PRO A 26 -4.61 16.23 4.02
CA PRO A 26 -4.63 17.20 2.93
C PRO A 26 -4.10 16.63 1.61
N TRP A 27 -4.83 16.92 0.53
CA TRP A 27 -4.47 16.58 -0.86
C TRP A 27 -4.38 15.09 -1.19
N GLU A 28 -4.71 14.20 -0.26
CA GLU A 28 -4.74 12.77 -0.48
C GLU A 28 -6.06 12.32 -1.12
N VAL A 29 -5.96 11.33 -2.02
CA VAL A 29 -7.11 10.67 -2.62
C VAL A 29 -7.02 9.17 -2.29
N PRO A 30 -7.69 8.69 -1.23
CA PRO A 30 -7.49 7.32 -0.76
C PRO A 30 -8.18 6.23 -1.60
N GLY A 31 -9.17 6.62 -2.41
CA GLY A 31 -9.99 5.70 -3.21
C GLY A 31 -9.18 4.69 -4.05
N PRO A 32 -8.20 5.13 -4.85
CA PRO A 32 -7.33 4.24 -5.62
C PRO A 32 -6.56 3.23 -4.76
N THR A 33 -6.11 3.60 -3.57
CA THR A 33 -5.38 2.69 -2.67
C THR A 33 -6.31 1.60 -2.14
N TYR A 34 -7.53 1.94 -1.74
CA TYR A 34 -8.53 0.94 -1.36
C TYR A 34 -8.91 0.02 -2.52
N GLN A 35 -9.01 0.55 -3.73
CA GLN A 35 -9.25 -0.25 -4.94
C GLN A 35 -8.11 -1.23 -5.19
N MET A 36 -6.86 -0.79 -5.02
CA MET A 36 -5.69 -1.66 -5.14
C MET A 36 -5.68 -2.76 -4.08
N SER A 37 -6.02 -2.44 -2.83
CA SER A 37 -6.18 -3.44 -1.77
C SER A 37 -7.23 -4.50 -2.14
N ALA A 38 -8.40 -4.09 -2.65
CA ALA A 38 -9.42 -5.02 -3.12
C ALA A 38 -8.93 -5.90 -4.30
N VAL A 39 -8.14 -5.33 -5.21
CA VAL A 39 -7.52 -6.06 -6.32
C VAL A 39 -6.55 -7.14 -5.81
N LEU A 40 -5.67 -6.81 -4.86
CA LEU A 40 -4.73 -7.77 -4.26
C LEU A 40 -5.48 -8.85 -3.47
N ALA A 41 -6.47 -8.47 -2.66
CA ALA A 41 -7.31 -9.39 -1.89
C ALA A 41 -8.03 -10.39 -2.79
N SER A 42 -8.65 -9.92 -3.89
CA SER A 42 -9.35 -10.79 -4.85
C SER A 42 -8.45 -11.81 -5.55
N ARG A 43 -7.13 -11.59 -5.51
CA ARG A 43 -6.10 -12.47 -6.08
C ARG A 43 -5.40 -13.34 -5.03
N GLY A 44 -5.82 -13.27 -3.77
CA GLY A 44 -5.22 -14.02 -2.68
C GLY A 44 -3.81 -13.55 -2.31
N ILE A 45 -3.43 -12.32 -2.68
CA ILE A 45 -2.13 -11.75 -2.32
C ILE A 45 -2.24 -11.08 -0.96
N ALA A 46 -1.46 -11.57 0.01
CA ALA A 46 -1.36 -10.97 1.33
C ALA A 46 -0.75 -9.56 1.24
N HIS A 47 -1.34 -8.61 1.95
CA HIS A 47 -0.90 -7.22 1.99
C HIS A 47 -1.52 -6.50 3.20
N HIS A 48 -0.93 -5.37 3.54
CA HIS A 48 -1.41 -4.43 4.54
C HIS A 48 -2.06 -3.23 3.85
N LEU A 49 -3.19 -2.77 4.40
CA LEU A 49 -3.81 -1.50 4.04
C LEU A 49 -3.75 -0.60 5.27
N ASP A 50 -2.78 0.30 5.27
CA ASP A 50 -2.47 1.18 6.39
C ASP A 50 -3.09 2.55 6.13
N ASP A 51 -4.25 2.76 6.71
CA ASP A 51 -4.95 4.05 6.65
C ASP A 51 -4.52 4.94 7.80
N TRP A 52 -3.75 5.98 7.48
CA TRP A 52 -3.22 6.95 8.43
C TRP A 52 -4.22 8.06 8.78
N GLY A 53 -5.44 8.01 8.23
CA GLY A 53 -6.47 9.00 8.46
C GLY A 53 -5.95 10.42 8.21
N PRO A 54 -6.16 11.39 9.11
CA PRO A 54 -5.69 12.76 8.94
C PRO A 54 -4.16 12.90 8.81
N LYS A 55 -3.38 11.87 9.18
CA LYS A 55 -1.92 11.82 9.07
C LYS A 55 -1.41 11.20 7.77
N GLY A 56 -2.31 10.85 6.84
CA GLY A 56 -1.95 10.42 5.48
C GLY A 56 -2.29 11.49 4.48
N GLY A 57 -1.56 12.60 4.48
CA GLY A 57 -1.67 13.64 3.44
C GLY A 57 -0.68 13.41 2.30
N HIS A 58 -0.95 14.00 1.13
CA HIS A 58 -0.11 13.87 -0.07
C HIS A 58 1.07 14.84 -0.07
N GLU A 59 1.82 14.88 1.03
CA GLU A 59 2.96 15.77 1.23
C GLU A 59 4.08 15.09 2.01
N TRP A 60 5.29 15.60 1.80
CA TRP A 60 6.53 15.03 2.35
C TRP A 60 6.53 14.78 3.87
N PRO A 61 6.04 15.69 4.75
CA PRO A 61 6.09 15.45 6.19
C PRO A 61 5.36 14.18 6.63
N TYR A 62 4.25 13.84 5.97
CA TYR A 62 3.49 12.62 6.25
C TYR A 62 4.25 11.38 5.79
N TRP A 63 4.78 11.40 4.56
CA TRP A 63 5.55 10.28 4.02
C TRP A 63 6.83 10.02 4.80
N HIS A 64 7.52 11.07 5.24
CA HIS A 64 8.72 10.93 6.06
C HIS A 64 8.42 10.21 7.40
N HIS A 65 7.30 10.55 8.05
CA HIS A 65 6.85 9.87 9.25
C HIS A 65 6.48 8.40 8.98
N GLN A 66 5.74 8.13 7.90
CA GLN A 66 5.38 6.76 7.49
C GLN A 66 6.64 5.91 7.21
N MET A 67 7.63 6.47 6.51
CA MET A 67 8.91 5.79 6.25
C MET A 67 9.67 5.46 7.53
N TRP A 68 9.57 6.30 8.57
CA TRP A 68 10.17 5.99 9.86
C TRP A 68 9.53 4.76 10.52
N GLU A 69 8.21 4.62 10.46
CA GLU A 69 7.53 3.44 10.99
C GLU A 69 7.82 2.17 10.17
N TYR A 70 7.82 2.26 8.83
CA TYR A 70 7.97 1.08 7.98
C TYR A 70 9.42 0.64 7.76
N VAL A 71 10.36 1.58 7.72
CA VAL A 71 11.77 1.28 7.41
C VAL A 71 12.64 1.55 8.62
N GLY A 72 12.41 2.66 9.32
CA GLY A 72 13.19 3.05 10.49
C GLY A 72 13.06 2.08 11.67
N ALA A 73 11.90 1.46 11.87
CA ALA A 73 11.69 0.47 12.93
C ALA A 73 12.51 -0.83 12.78
N HIS A 74 13.11 -1.06 11.60
CA HIS A 74 13.93 -2.24 11.32
C HIS A 74 15.44 -2.00 11.40
N PHE A 75 15.88 -0.82 11.84
CA PHE A 75 17.28 -0.44 12.10
C PHE A 75 17.48 0.00 13.55
#